data_AF-Q6X8L4-F1
#
_entry.id   AF-Q6X8L4-F1
#
_cell.length_a   1.000
_cell.length_b   1.000
_cell.length_c   1.000
_cell.angle_alpha   90.00
_cell.angle_beta   90.00
_cell.angle_gamma   90.00
#
_symmetry.space_group_name_H-M   'P 1'
#
loop_
_entity.id
_entity.type
_entity.pdbx_description
1 polymer ?
#
loop_
_entity_poly.entity_id
_entity_poly.type
_entity_poly.pdbx_seq_one_letter_code
_entity_poly.pdbx_strand_id
1 'polypeptide(L)'
;IISNASCTTNCLAPLAKVMHDNFTIIEGLMTTIHSYTATQKTVDGPSAKDWRGGRTAAQNIIPSSTGAAKAVGKVIPSLNGKLTGMSMRVPTSNVSVVDLTCRLEKSVTYDQIKETMKKASEGDLKGIMAYSKDALVSTDLNGYNHS
;
A
#
# COMPACT_ATOMS: atom_id res chain seq x y z
N ILE A 1 -10.46 8.66 21.93
CA ILE A 1 -10.60 7.49 21.01
C ILE A 1 -9.67 7.75 19.82
N ILE A 2 -8.77 6.82 19.48
CA ILE A 2 -7.80 6.95 18.36
C ILE A 2 -7.96 5.78 17.36
N SER A 3 -7.42 5.92 16.15
CA SER A 3 -7.39 4.88 15.11
C SER A 3 -5.97 4.69 14.58
N ASN A 4 -5.53 3.45 14.42
CA ASN A 4 -4.23 3.10 13.83
C ASN A 4 -4.28 2.98 12.29
N ALA A 5 -5.26 3.63 11.66
CA ALA A 5 -5.54 3.55 10.23
C ALA A 5 -5.73 2.09 9.74
N SER A 6 -5.35 1.80 8.49
CA SER A 6 -5.47 0.48 7.85
C SER A 6 -4.09 -0.11 7.54
N CYS A 7 -4.00 -1.41 7.28
CA CYS A 7 -2.76 -2.05 6.79
C CYS A 7 -2.21 -1.35 5.55
N THR A 8 -3.03 -1.06 4.54
CA THR A 8 -2.58 -0.37 3.32
C THR A 8 -2.11 1.06 3.60
N THR A 9 -2.72 1.78 4.55
CA THR A 9 -2.24 3.13 4.94
C THR A 9 -0.90 3.05 5.65
N ASN A 10 -0.69 2.07 6.52
CA ASN A 10 0.59 1.87 7.21
C ASN A 10 1.70 1.45 6.25
N CYS A 11 1.39 0.70 5.19
CA CYS A 11 2.36 0.37 4.15
C CYS A 11 2.71 1.58 3.26
N LEU A 12 1.69 2.34 2.81
CA LEU A 12 1.90 3.46 1.88
C LEU A 12 2.48 4.72 2.53
N ALA A 13 2.07 5.06 3.76
CA ALA A 13 2.41 6.35 4.36
C ALA A 13 3.92 6.55 4.60
N PRO A 14 4.69 5.58 5.13
CA PRO A 14 6.13 5.71 5.30
C PRO A 14 6.85 5.93 3.97
N LEU A 15 6.51 5.14 2.95
CA LEU A 15 7.07 5.26 1.60
C LEU A 15 6.74 6.63 0.99
N ALA A 16 5.47 7.05 1.06
CA ALA A 16 5.04 8.34 0.54
C ALA A 16 5.71 9.52 1.25
N LYS A 17 5.92 9.43 2.57
CA LYS A 17 6.64 10.43 3.35
C LYS A 17 8.08 10.59 2.84
N VAL A 18 8.82 9.48 2.73
CA VAL A 18 10.21 9.48 2.27
C VAL A 18 10.32 10.08 0.86
N MET A 19 9.45 9.66 -0.06
CA MET A 19 9.41 10.23 -1.41
C MET A 19 9.09 11.72 -1.42
N HIS A 20 8.10 12.14 -0.63
CA HIS A 20 7.64 13.52 -0.61
C HIS A 20 8.68 14.47 0.00
N ASP A 21 9.30 14.09 1.12
CA ASP A 21 10.29 14.93 1.80
C ASP A 21 11.55 15.14 0.94
N ASN A 22 11.93 14.14 0.13
CA ASN A 22 13.14 14.21 -0.69
C ASN A 22 12.88 14.80 -2.09
N PHE A 23 11.78 14.42 -2.73
CA PHE A 23 11.55 14.66 -4.16
C PHE A 23 10.24 15.42 -4.48
N THR A 24 9.44 15.74 -3.47
CA THR A 24 8.10 16.36 -3.59
C THR A 24 7.17 15.60 -4.54
N ILE A 25 6.27 14.79 -3.99
CA ILE A 25 5.15 14.23 -4.78
C ILE A 25 4.19 15.35 -5.22
N ILE A 26 3.94 15.43 -6.53
CA ILE A 26 2.94 16.31 -7.14
C ILE A 26 1.57 15.63 -7.13
N GLU A 27 1.51 14.40 -7.63
CA GLU A 27 0.31 13.56 -7.68
C GLU A 27 0.71 12.08 -7.71
N GLY A 28 -0.18 11.21 -7.26
CA GLY A 28 0.05 9.77 -7.30
C GLY A 28 -1.21 8.93 -7.23
N LEU A 29 -1.14 7.77 -7.88
CA LEU A 29 -2.17 6.75 -7.88
C LEU A 29 -1.59 5.46 -7.31
N MET A 30 -2.30 4.90 -6.33
CA MET A 30 -1.92 3.65 -5.68
C MET A 30 -2.89 2.53 -6.06
N THR A 31 -2.34 1.37 -6.39
CA THR A 31 -3.08 0.11 -6.40
C THR A 31 -2.51 -0.80 -5.34
N THR A 32 -3.35 -1.34 -4.46
CA THR A 32 -2.92 -2.43 -3.59
C THR A 32 -3.39 -3.76 -4.15
N ILE A 33 -2.44 -4.64 -4.46
CA ILE A 33 -2.72 -6.04 -4.79
C ILE A 33 -2.78 -6.75 -3.45
N HIS A 34 -3.99 -7.05 -3.00
CA HIS A 34 -4.25 -7.33 -1.60
C HIS A 34 -4.83 -8.73 -1.43
N SER A 35 -4.33 -9.49 -0.46
CA SER A 35 -4.92 -10.77 -0.07
C SER A 35 -6.41 -10.64 0.27
N TYR A 36 -7.19 -11.70 0.05
CA TYR A 36 -8.56 -11.72 0.54
C TYR A 36 -8.56 -11.75 2.08
N THR A 37 -9.67 -11.31 2.70
CA THR A 37 -9.80 -11.20 4.15
C THR A 37 -11.10 -11.86 4.62
N ALA A 38 -11.33 -11.89 5.93
CA ALA A 38 -12.52 -12.50 6.53
C ALA A 38 -13.87 -11.91 6.05
N THR A 39 -13.86 -10.71 5.45
CA THR A 39 -15.06 -10.08 4.92
C THR A 39 -15.51 -10.67 3.58
N GLN A 40 -14.62 -11.30 2.81
CA GLN A 40 -14.93 -11.92 1.53
C GLN A 40 -15.56 -13.31 1.71
N LYS A 41 -16.03 -13.92 0.62
CA LYS A 41 -16.83 -15.13 0.64
C LYS A 41 -16.08 -16.32 0.02
N THR A 42 -16.28 -17.50 0.60
CA THR A 42 -15.71 -18.76 0.11
C THR A 42 -16.36 -19.25 -1.18
N VAL A 43 -17.62 -18.88 -1.40
CA VAL A 43 -18.40 -19.07 -2.63
C VAL A 43 -19.17 -17.78 -2.91
N ASP A 44 -19.74 -17.63 -4.10
CA ASP A 44 -20.55 -16.48 -4.46
C ASP A 44 -21.72 -16.31 -3.48
N GLY A 45 -21.86 -15.12 -2.88
CA GLY A 45 -22.89 -14.84 -1.90
C GLY A 45 -23.18 -13.35 -1.71
N PRO A 46 -24.21 -13.01 -0.92
CA PRO A 46 -24.64 -11.64 -0.74
C PRO A 46 -23.57 -10.74 -0.10
N SER A 47 -23.36 -9.57 -0.69
CA SER A 47 -22.55 -8.48 -0.12
C SER A 47 -23.18 -7.12 -0.46
N ALA A 48 -24.03 -6.63 0.45
CA ALA A 48 -24.93 -5.51 0.17
C ALA A 48 -24.21 -4.19 -0.14
N LYS A 49 -23.01 -3.98 0.44
CA LYS A 49 -22.23 -2.74 0.29
C LYS A 49 -21.11 -2.83 -0.75
N ASP A 50 -20.75 -4.04 -1.18
CA ASP A 50 -19.71 -4.28 -2.18
C ASP A 50 -20.06 -5.56 -2.95
N TRP A 51 -20.78 -5.41 -4.07
CA TRP A 51 -21.25 -6.54 -4.86
C TRP A 51 -20.10 -7.41 -5.38
N ARG A 52 -18.97 -6.80 -5.73
CA ARG A 52 -17.79 -7.53 -6.23
C ARG A 52 -17.16 -8.35 -5.11
N GLY A 53 -17.11 -7.81 -3.89
CA GLY A 53 -16.64 -8.51 -2.69
C GLY A 53 -17.48 -9.73 -2.27
N GLY A 54 -18.67 -9.91 -2.84
CA GLY A 54 -19.50 -11.11 -2.64
C GLY A 54 -19.11 -12.31 -3.50
N ARG A 55 -18.23 -12.13 -4.50
CA ARG A 55 -17.76 -13.22 -5.37
C ARG A 55 -16.71 -14.07 -4.66
N THR A 56 -16.57 -15.31 -5.11
CA THR A 56 -15.65 -16.32 -4.59
C THR A 56 -14.21 -15.80 -4.52
N ALA A 57 -13.70 -15.57 -3.31
CA ALA A 57 -12.45 -14.83 -3.09
C ALA A 57 -11.22 -15.55 -3.66
N ALA A 58 -11.15 -16.87 -3.47
CA ALA A 58 -10.00 -17.68 -3.86
C ALA A 58 -9.98 -18.08 -5.34
N GLN A 59 -10.91 -17.54 -6.15
CA GLN A 59 -11.03 -17.85 -7.59
C GLN A 59 -11.12 -16.60 -8.46
N ASN A 60 -11.06 -15.41 -7.87
CA ASN A 60 -11.27 -14.16 -8.60
C ASN A 60 -10.18 -13.13 -8.28
N ILE A 61 -9.89 -12.27 -9.25
CA ILE A 61 -9.28 -10.97 -9.02
C ILE A 61 -10.44 -9.98 -8.87
N ILE A 62 -10.64 -9.43 -7.68
CA ILE A 62 -11.82 -8.63 -7.32
C ILE A 62 -11.40 -7.17 -7.10
N PRO A 63 -11.71 -6.25 -8.03
CA PRO A 63 -11.44 -4.84 -7.84
C PRO A 63 -12.35 -4.26 -6.75
N SER A 64 -11.79 -3.45 -5.85
CA SER A 64 -12.54 -2.75 -4.80
C SER A 64 -11.97 -1.34 -4.57
N SER A 65 -12.84 -0.38 -4.29
CA SER A 65 -12.43 0.98 -3.94
C SER A 65 -11.83 1.00 -2.53
N THR A 66 -10.91 1.92 -2.26
CA THR A 66 -10.30 2.05 -0.94
C THR A 66 -10.06 3.51 -0.58
N GLY A 67 -10.24 3.84 0.70
CA GLY A 67 -9.88 5.15 1.26
C GLY A 67 -8.41 5.23 1.70
N ALA A 68 -7.63 4.15 1.60
CA ALA A 68 -6.30 4.06 2.22
C ALA A 68 -5.32 5.12 1.70
N ALA A 69 -5.25 5.34 0.38
CA ALA A 69 -4.40 6.37 -0.21
C ALA A 69 -4.85 7.79 0.16
N LYS A 70 -6.17 8.04 0.17
CA LYS A 70 -6.72 9.32 0.63
C LYS A 70 -6.42 9.56 2.11
N ALA A 71 -6.38 8.51 2.92
CA ALA A 71 -6.04 8.59 4.34
C ALA A 71 -4.57 9.00 4.58
N VAL A 72 -3.66 8.75 3.62
CA VAL A 72 -2.29 9.28 3.69
C VAL A 72 -2.29 10.79 3.77
N GLY A 73 -3.16 11.48 3.01
CA GLY A 73 -3.33 12.93 3.09
C GLY A 73 -3.84 13.44 4.44
N LYS A 74 -4.43 12.58 5.27
CA LYS A 74 -4.85 12.94 6.64
C LYS A 74 -3.69 12.84 7.65
N VAL A 75 -2.79 11.87 7.47
CA VAL A 75 -1.62 11.68 8.34
C VAL A 75 -0.40 12.48 7.89
N ILE A 76 -0.32 12.81 6.60
CA ILE A 76 0.69 13.69 5.99
C ILE A 76 -0.07 14.81 5.26
N PRO A 77 -0.41 15.92 5.95
CA PRO A 77 -1.27 16.97 5.40
C PRO A 77 -0.78 17.59 4.08
N SER A 78 0.53 17.64 3.83
CA SER A 78 1.11 18.13 2.57
C SER A 78 0.82 17.26 1.34
N LEU A 79 0.30 16.04 1.56
CA LEU A 79 -0.16 15.11 0.54
C LEU A 79 -1.69 15.08 0.39
N ASN A 80 -2.42 15.92 1.13
CA ASN A 80 -3.88 15.97 1.02
C ASN A 80 -4.32 16.36 -0.40
N GLY A 81 -5.22 15.58 -0.98
CA GLY A 81 -5.69 15.75 -2.35
C GLY A 81 -4.73 15.26 -3.46
N LYS A 82 -3.50 14.86 -3.13
CA LYS A 82 -2.49 14.42 -4.11
C LYS A 82 -2.48 12.91 -4.36
N LEU A 83 -2.98 12.13 -3.41
CA LEU A 83 -2.97 10.66 -3.46
C LEU A 83 -4.39 10.09 -3.42
N THR A 84 -4.67 9.18 -4.34
CA THR A 84 -5.86 8.32 -4.32
C THR A 84 -5.51 6.94 -4.86
N GLY A 85 -6.43 5.99 -4.80
CA GLY A 85 -6.11 4.64 -5.24
C GLY A 85 -7.28 3.66 -5.22
N MET A 86 -6.96 2.44 -5.60
CA MET A 86 -7.88 1.30 -5.62
C MET A 86 -7.19 0.04 -5.07
N SER A 87 -7.94 -1.05 -4.96
CA SER A 87 -7.39 -2.35 -4.58
C SER A 87 -7.84 -3.44 -5.56
N MET A 88 -6.97 -4.42 -5.76
CA MET A 88 -7.27 -5.67 -6.44
C MET A 88 -7.13 -6.78 -5.42
N ARG A 89 -8.26 -7.37 -4.99
CA ARG A 89 -8.23 -8.52 -4.08
C ARG A 89 -7.91 -9.78 -4.87
N VAL A 90 -6.87 -10.51 -4.46
CA VAL A 90 -6.36 -11.68 -5.21
C VAL A 90 -6.39 -12.97 -4.39
N PRO A 91 -6.34 -14.16 -5.03
CA PRO A 91 -6.37 -15.48 -4.38
C PRO A 91 -5.13 -15.84 -3.55
N THR A 92 -4.78 -15.01 -2.58
CA THR A 92 -3.74 -15.27 -1.57
C THR A 92 -4.34 -15.01 -0.19
N SER A 93 -3.96 -15.84 0.79
CA SER A 93 -4.55 -15.83 2.14
C SER A 93 -3.92 -14.79 3.06
N ASN A 94 -2.70 -14.34 2.77
CA ASN A 94 -1.99 -13.32 3.50
C ASN A 94 -0.90 -12.69 2.64
N VAL A 95 -0.41 -11.52 3.09
CA VAL A 95 0.53 -10.62 2.40
C VAL A 95 -0.12 -9.89 1.23
N SER A 96 0.23 -8.61 1.11
CA SER A 96 -0.27 -7.70 0.10
C SER A 96 0.89 -6.84 -0.39
N VAL A 97 0.74 -6.22 -1.55
CA VAL A 97 1.72 -5.25 -2.08
C VAL A 97 1.03 -3.95 -2.42
N VAL A 98 1.75 -2.84 -2.18
CA VAL A 98 1.39 -1.51 -2.63
C VAL A 98 2.19 -1.20 -3.88
N ASP A 99 1.48 -0.91 -4.97
CA ASP A 99 2.03 -0.34 -6.19
C ASP A 99 1.68 1.15 -6.22
N LEU A 100 2.70 2.00 -6.14
CA LEU A 100 2.55 3.45 -6.19
C LEU A 100 3.18 3.99 -7.47
N THR A 101 2.33 4.54 -8.34
CA THR A 101 2.78 5.38 -9.45
C THR A 101 2.62 6.84 -9.04
N CYS A 102 3.70 7.62 -9.08
CA CYS A 102 3.64 9.04 -8.73
C CYS A 102 4.53 9.90 -9.62
N ARG A 103 4.15 11.16 -9.76
CA ARG A 103 4.94 12.19 -10.43
C ARG A 103 5.61 13.07 -9.39
N LEU A 104 6.92 13.26 -9.56
CA LEU A 104 7.77 14.02 -8.64
C LEU A 104 8.08 15.38 -9.25
N GLU A 105 8.31 16.37 -8.40
CA GLU A 105 8.71 17.72 -8.83
C GLU A 105 10.17 17.76 -9.29
N LYS A 106 11.04 17.03 -8.59
CA LYS A 106 12.45 16.94 -8.93
C LYS A 106 12.70 15.76 -9.87
N SER A 107 13.50 15.98 -10.92
CA SER A 107 14.08 14.88 -11.69
C SER A 107 14.98 14.04 -10.80
N VAL A 108 14.77 12.74 -10.81
CA VAL A 108 15.48 11.79 -9.95
C VAL A 108 15.71 10.49 -10.72
N THR A 109 16.86 9.86 -10.49
CA THR A 109 17.15 8.53 -11.05
C THR A 109 16.61 7.43 -10.14
N TYR A 110 16.41 6.24 -10.70
CA TYR A 110 15.96 5.09 -9.91
C TYR A 110 16.96 4.71 -8.80
N ASP A 111 18.26 4.88 -9.05
CA ASP A 111 19.29 4.61 -8.04
C ASP A 111 19.22 5.58 -6.86
N GLN A 112 18.93 6.87 -7.12
CA GLN A 112 18.70 7.85 -6.07
C GLN A 112 17.47 7.51 -5.23
N ILE A 113 16.38 7.04 -5.85
CA ILE A 113 15.19 6.57 -5.12
C ILE A 113 15.56 5.39 -4.21
N LYS A 114 16.26 4.39 -4.74
CA LYS A 114 16.69 3.21 -3.97
C LYS A 114 17.58 3.59 -2.79
N GLU A 115 18.54 4.48 -3.00
CA GLU A 115 19.44 4.94 -1.94
C GLU A 115 18.68 5.68 -0.85
N THR A 116 17.77 6.59 -1.21
CA THR A 116 16.94 7.33 -0.25
C THR A 116 16.05 6.38 0.56
N MET A 117 15.42 5.39 -0.09
CA MET A 117 14.60 4.38 0.59
C MET A 117 15.42 3.53 1.56
N LYS A 118 16.59 3.07 1.13
CA LYS A 118 17.50 2.29 1.97
C LYS A 118 17.94 3.10 3.19
N LYS A 119 18.40 4.34 2.99
CA LYS A 119 18.80 5.25 4.09
C LYS A 119 17.69 5.45 5.11
N ALA A 120 16.45 5.68 4.65
CA ALA A 120 15.32 5.84 5.54
C ALA A 120 14.99 4.55 6.32
N SER A 121 15.09 3.38 5.68
CA SER A 121 14.88 2.09 6.36
C SER A 121 15.94 1.74 7.41
N GLU A 122 17.17 2.25 7.23
CA GLU A 122 18.29 2.04 8.17
C GLU A 122 18.37 3.14 9.25
N GLY A 123 17.70 4.28 9.03
CA GLY A 123 17.65 5.44 9.92
C GLY A 123 16.28 5.63 10.59
N ASP A 124 15.63 6.75 10.30
CA ASP A 124 14.43 7.22 11.01
C ASP A 124 13.22 6.27 10.96
N LEU A 125 13.15 5.38 9.95
CA LEU A 125 12.08 4.41 9.80
C LEU A 125 12.53 2.98 10.12
N LYS A 126 13.65 2.80 10.82
CA LYS A 126 14.11 1.48 11.26
C LYS A 126 13.05 0.78 12.11
N GLY A 127 12.72 -0.45 11.73
CA GLY A 127 11.67 -1.25 12.37
C GLY A 127 10.24 -0.94 11.89
N ILE A 128 10.06 0.09 11.05
CA ILE A 128 8.79 0.44 10.41
C ILE A 128 8.85 0.12 8.92
N MET A 129 9.89 0.57 8.24
CA MET A 129 10.11 0.34 6.81
C MET A 129 11.36 -0.51 6.61
N ALA A 130 11.30 -1.44 5.66
CA ALA A 130 12.44 -2.26 5.25
C ALA A 130 12.75 -2.07 3.77
N TYR A 131 13.98 -2.40 3.40
CA TYR A 131 14.44 -2.37 2.02
C TYR A 131 15.13 -3.70 1.68
N SER A 132 14.76 -4.31 0.56
CA SER A 132 15.36 -5.56 0.07
C SER A 132 15.76 -5.42 -1.40
N LYS A 133 16.81 -6.16 -1.79
CA LYS A 133 17.22 -6.37 -3.19
C LYS A 133 17.05 -7.82 -3.63
N ASP A 134 16.55 -8.67 -2.74
CA ASP A 134 16.37 -10.09 -2.99
C ASP A 134 15.14 -10.30 -3.88
N ALA A 135 15.14 -11.40 -4.63
CA ALA A 135 14.01 -11.77 -5.50
C ALA A 135 12.88 -12.42 -4.68
N LEU A 136 12.28 -11.65 -3.78
CA LEU A 136 11.24 -12.12 -2.86
C LEU A 136 9.88 -12.29 -3.55
N VAL A 137 9.09 -13.22 -3.02
CA VAL A 137 7.67 -13.40 -3.33
C VAL A 137 6.82 -13.22 -2.06
N SER A 138 5.49 -13.22 -2.19
CA SER A 138 4.59 -12.89 -1.08
C SER A 138 4.77 -13.78 0.16
N THR A 139 5.07 -15.06 -0.01
CA THR A 139 5.25 -15.99 1.10
C THR A 139 6.43 -15.65 2.00
N ASP A 140 7.47 -15.01 1.45
CA ASP A 140 8.69 -14.63 2.17
C ASP A 140 8.44 -13.50 3.18
N LEU A 141 7.32 -12.79 3.04
CA LEU A 141 6.92 -11.70 3.94
C LEU A 141 5.94 -12.14 5.03
N ASN A 142 5.59 -13.44 5.11
CA ASN A 142 4.80 -13.94 6.23
C ASN A 142 5.60 -13.88 7.54
N GLY A 143 4.98 -13.35 8.60
CA GLY A 143 5.65 -13.14 9.89
C GLY A 143 6.59 -11.93 9.91
N TYR A 144 6.60 -11.13 8.84
CA TYR A 144 7.37 -9.90 8.78
C TYR A 144 6.63 -8.78 9.55
N ASN A 145 7.33 -8.12 10.48
CA ASN A 145 6.72 -7.18 11.43
C ASN A 145 6.82 -5.71 11.03
N HIS A 146 7.33 -5.41 9.84
CA HIS A 146 7.36 -4.05 9.30
C HIS A 146 5.96 -3.66 8.79
N SER A 147 5.72 -2.35 8.66
CA SER A 147 4.44 -1.77 8.22
C SER A 147 4.12 -2.02 6.75
#